data_AF-A0A3B6U710-F1
#
_entry.id   AF-A0A3B6U710-F1
#
_cell.length_a   1.000
_cell.length_b   1.000
_cell.length_c   1.000
_cell.angle_alpha   90.00
_cell.angle_beta   90.00
_cell.angle_gamma   90.00
#
_symmetry.space_group_name_H-M   'P 1'
#
loop_
_entity.id
_entity.type
_entity.pdbx_description
1 polymer ?
#
loop_
_entity_poly.entity_id
_entity_poly.type
_entity_poly.pdbx_seq_one_letter_code
_entity_poly.pdbx_strand_id
1 'polypeptide(L)'
;MQVEMVHTMSLVHDDLPCMEDDHLRRGKPTCHIVYGEPIAALTCDSLLALAFQHMASVNSYPPDIDPDKHTARVVCVIDELARCIGSEGLVAGQVSRLIYSDFVTQIVQLVMGAIIGGGSDDQIERLRKYSSEELGKTAGKDSASDKTTYQNLLGLEKSWEFAENLLCDAKEQLADFDKHKAAPLLSLADYIAYRQN
;
A
#
# COMPACT_ATOMS: atom_id res chain seq x y z
N MET A 1 3.99 -7.71 -8.65
CA MET A 1 3.85 -9.04 -8.01
C MET A 1 4.35 -9.01 -6.56
N GLN A 2 5.50 -8.40 -6.29
CA GLN A 2 6.10 -8.27 -4.95
C GLN A 2 5.17 -7.56 -3.96
N VAL A 3 4.58 -6.43 -4.38
CA VAL A 3 3.63 -5.68 -3.53
C VAL A 3 2.40 -6.52 -3.19
N GLU A 4 1.86 -7.28 -4.14
CA GLU A 4 0.71 -8.15 -3.89
C GLU A 4 1.04 -9.32 -2.95
N MET A 5 2.28 -9.82 -2.96
CA MET A 5 2.74 -10.81 -1.99
C MET A 5 2.73 -10.24 -0.57
N VAL A 6 3.18 -9.00 -0.40
CA VAL A 6 3.18 -8.27 0.89
C VAL A 6 1.77 -7.94 1.33
N HIS A 7 0.90 -7.50 0.43
CA HIS A 7 -0.52 -7.27 0.70
C HIS A 7 -1.22 -8.57 1.12
N THR A 8 -0.97 -9.68 0.41
CA THR A 8 -1.56 -10.97 0.76
C THR A 8 -1.05 -11.44 2.13
N MET A 9 0.24 -11.25 2.41
CA MET A 9 0.84 -11.55 3.71
C MET A 9 0.14 -10.78 4.83
N SER A 10 -0.08 -9.47 4.66
CA SER A 10 -0.72 -8.65 5.70
C SER A 10 -2.14 -9.11 6.00
N LEU A 11 -2.93 -9.43 4.97
CA LEU A 11 -4.28 -9.96 5.12
C LEU A 11 -4.32 -11.32 5.84
N VAL A 12 -3.40 -12.24 5.51
CA VAL A 12 -3.33 -13.55 6.18
C VAL A 12 -2.99 -13.39 7.67
N HIS A 13 -2.13 -12.42 7.99
CA HIS A 13 -1.77 -12.12 9.37
C HIS A 13 -2.92 -11.44 10.14
N ASP A 14 -3.62 -10.49 9.50
CA ASP A 14 -4.78 -9.81 10.09
C ASP A 14 -5.92 -10.78 10.41
N ASP A 15 -6.12 -11.81 9.57
CA ASP A 15 -7.17 -12.81 9.77
C ASP A 15 -6.93 -13.71 11.00
N LEU A 16 -5.73 -13.74 11.61
CA LEU A 16 -5.43 -14.65 12.72
C LEU A 16 -6.30 -14.38 13.97
N PRO A 17 -6.56 -15.40 14.81
CA PRO A 17 -7.38 -15.23 16.03
C PRO A 17 -6.85 -14.21 17.04
N CYS A 18 -5.53 -13.96 17.04
CA CYS A 18 -4.92 -12.95 17.88
C CYS A 18 -5.02 -11.51 17.33
N MET A 19 -5.51 -11.35 16.10
CA MET A 19 -5.65 -10.10 15.37
C MET A 19 -7.14 -9.74 15.19
N GLU A 20 -7.73 -9.99 14.01
CA GLU A 20 -9.16 -9.74 13.74
C GLU A 20 -10.06 -10.98 13.91
N ASP A 21 -9.50 -12.19 13.99
CA ASP A 21 -10.24 -13.47 14.13
C ASP A 21 -11.27 -13.69 13.00
N ASP A 22 -10.91 -13.31 11.77
CA ASP A 22 -11.78 -13.40 10.60
C ASP A 22 -11.81 -14.82 10.02
N HIS A 23 -13.02 -15.39 9.87
CA HIS A 23 -13.18 -16.73 9.30
C HIS A 23 -13.31 -16.73 7.76
N LEU A 24 -13.61 -15.58 7.15
CA LEU A 24 -13.82 -15.43 5.71
C LEU A 24 -13.09 -14.21 5.16
N ARG A 25 -12.41 -14.38 4.03
CA ARG A 25 -11.82 -13.28 3.25
C ARG A 25 -12.08 -13.48 1.77
N ARG A 26 -12.52 -12.41 1.08
CA ARG A 26 -12.86 -12.42 -0.35
C ARG A 26 -13.82 -13.58 -0.71
N GLY A 27 -14.77 -13.87 0.19
CA GLY A 27 -15.79 -14.93 0.02
C GLY A 27 -15.31 -16.36 0.23
N LYS A 28 -14.09 -16.58 0.73
CA LYS A 28 -13.51 -17.91 0.99
C LYS A 28 -13.03 -18.03 2.44
N PRO A 29 -12.95 -19.26 2.99
CA PRO A 29 -12.32 -19.49 4.30
C PRO A 29 -10.90 -18.93 4.36
N THR A 30 -10.55 -18.29 5.47
CA THR A 30 -9.22 -17.71 5.69
C THR A 30 -8.15 -18.78 5.87
N CYS A 31 -6.89 -18.38 5.72
CA CYS A 31 -5.76 -19.33 5.69
C CYS A 31 -5.69 -20.19 6.95
N HIS A 32 -5.90 -19.58 8.13
CA HIS A 32 -5.83 -20.28 9.41
C HIS A 32 -7.02 -21.24 9.61
N ILE A 33 -8.19 -20.95 9.04
CA ILE A 33 -9.35 -21.86 9.06
C ILE A 33 -9.08 -23.12 8.23
N VAL A 34 -8.38 -22.99 7.10
CA VAL A 34 -8.12 -24.13 6.21
C VAL A 34 -6.89 -24.94 6.65
N TYR A 35 -5.82 -24.26 7.06
CA TYR A 35 -4.49 -24.87 7.27
C TYR A 35 -3.98 -24.80 8.71
N GLY A 36 -4.71 -24.15 9.61
CA GLY A 36 -4.32 -23.91 10.99
C GLY A 36 -3.42 -22.68 11.17
N GLU A 37 -3.44 -22.11 12.38
CA GLU A 37 -2.68 -20.92 12.75
C GLU A 37 -1.16 -21.03 12.49
N PRO A 38 -0.48 -22.15 12.82
CA PRO A 38 0.97 -22.24 12.61
C PRO A 38 1.36 -22.14 11.13
N ILE A 39 0.55 -22.72 10.24
CA ILE A 39 0.80 -22.67 8.79
C ILE A 39 0.47 -21.28 8.24
N ALA A 40 -0.60 -20.64 8.73
CA ALA A 40 -0.92 -19.28 8.34
C ALA A 40 0.22 -18.31 8.70
N ALA A 41 0.77 -18.41 9.92
CA ALA A 41 1.93 -17.60 10.32
C ALA A 41 3.16 -17.85 9.42
N LEU A 42 3.52 -19.10 9.17
CA LEU A 42 4.65 -19.44 8.28
C LEU A 42 4.42 -19.01 6.82
N THR A 43 3.15 -18.97 6.38
CA THR A 43 2.78 -18.45 5.06
C THR A 43 3.08 -16.96 4.98
N CYS A 44 2.82 -16.20 6.04
CA CYS A 44 3.17 -14.79 6.09
C CYS A 44 4.68 -14.58 5.94
N ASP A 45 5.48 -15.28 6.74
CA ASP A 45 6.95 -15.20 6.68
C ASP A 45 7.47 -15.56 5.28
N SER A 46 6.90 -16.60 4.69
CA SER A 46 7.28 -17.09 3.35
C SER A 46 6.95 -16.09 2.25
N LEU A 47 5.75 -15.48 2.28
CA LEU A 47 5.34 -14.47 1.30
C LEU A 47 6.19 -13.20 1.40
N LEU A 48 6.54 -12.78 2.62
CA LEU A 48 7.43 -11.64 2.84
C LEU A 48 8.83 -11.92 2.27
N ALA A 49 9.41 -13.09 2.58
CA ALA A 49 10.70 -13.49 2.03
C ALA A 49 10.67 -13.60 0.49
N LEU A 50 9.59 -14.17 -0.06
CA LEU A 50 9.42 -14.32 -1.51
C LEU A 50 9.31 -12.96 -2.23
N ALA A 51 8.69 -11.96 -1.60
CA ALA A 51 8.60 -10.61 -2.16
C ALA A 51 10.00 -9.99 -2.39
N PHE A 52 10.89 -10.10 -1.40
CA PHE A 52 12.28 -9.62 -1.53
C PHE A 52 13.09 -10.47 -2.50
N GLN A 53 12.95 -11.79 -2.46
CA GLN A 53 13.63 -12.68 -3.40
C GLN A 53 13.25 -12.38 -4.85
N HIS A 54 11.96 -12.19 -5.13
CA HIS A 54 11.48 -11.86 -6.47
C HIS A 54 11.94 -10.45 -6.92
N MET A 55 12.22 -9.55 -5.99
CA MET A 55 12.80 -8.24 -6.30
C MET A 55 14.30 -8.28 -6.56
N ALA A 56 15.04 -9.13 -5.85
CA ALA A 56 16.48 -9.25 -6.03
C ALA A 56 16.89 -10.17 -7.21
N SER A 57 15.93 -10.94 -7.76
CA SER A 57 16.18 -11.89 -8.84
C SER A 57 16.40 -11.19 -10.18
N VAL A 58 17.56 -11.41 -10.80
CA VAL A 58 17.92 -10.89 -12.13
C VAL A 58 16.92 -11.33 -13.21
N ASN A 59 16.36 -12.54 -13.08
CA ASN A 59 15.38 -13.08 -14.04
C ASN A 59 14.01 -12.40 -13.97
N SER A 60 13.78 -11.55 -12.97
CA SER A 60 12.51 -10.83 -12.80
C SER A 60 12.47 -9.52 -13.61
N TYR A 61 13.52 -9.23 -14.37
CA TYR A 61 13.69 -7.99 -15.12
C TYR A 61 14.00 -8.24 -16.60
N PRO A 62 13.55 -7.34 -17.51
CA PRO A 62 13.92 -7.38 -18.92
C PRO A 62 15.44 -7.46 -19.15
N PRO A 63 15.90 -8.22 -20.16
CA PRO A 63 17.32 -8.47 -20.39
C PRO A 63 18.10 -7.25 -20.93
N ASP A 64 17.38 -6.20 -21.35
CA ASP A 64 17.91 -4.98 -21.98
C ASP A 64 18.16 -3.84 -20.99
N ILE A 65 18.07 -4.09 -19.69
CA ILE A 65 18.27 -3.08 -18.66
C ILE A 65 19.77 -2.85 -18.40
N ASP A 66 20.15 -1.57 -18.29
CA ASP A 66 21.47 -1.09 -17.85
C ASP A 66 21.82 -1.63 -16.45
N PRO A 67 22.77 -2.57 -16.31
CA PRO A 67 23.05 -3.26 -15.05
C PRO A 67 23.48 -2.32 -13.92
N ASP A 68 24.29 -1.30 -14.24
CA ASP A 68 24.88 -0.40 -13.24
C ASP A 68 23.80 0.50 -12.62
N LYS A 69 22.89 1.02 -13.43
CA LYS A 69 21.75 1.81 -12.93
C LYS A 69 20.70 0.93 -12.27
N HIS A 70 20.55 -0.31 -12.73
CA HIS A 70 19.53 -1.21 -12.24
C HIS A 70 19.80 -1.71 -10.84
N THR A 71 21.04 -2.13 -10.53
CA THR A 71 21.40 -2.57 -9.18
C THR A 71 21.13 -1.49 -8.15
N ALA A 72 21.52 -0.24 -8.43
CA ALA A 72 21.23 0.90 -7.54
C ALA A 72 19.72 1.09 -7.35
N ARG A 73 18.92 1.04 -8.42
CA ARG A 73 17.46 1.16 -8.33
C ARG A 73 16.83 0.02 -7.53
N VAL A 74 17.25 -1.22 -7.72
CA VAL A 74 16.75 -2.38 -6.96
C VAL A 74 17.01 -2.20 -5.47
N VAL A 75 18.20 -1.73 -5.08
CA VAL A 75 18.51 -1.43 -3.67
C VAL A 75 17.59 -0.35 -3.11
N CYS A 76 17.36 0.74 -3.85
CA CYS A 76 16.42 1.79 -3.43
C CYS A 76 14.98 1.26 -3.28
N VAL A 77 14.55 0.35 -4.15
CA VAL A 77 13.21 -0.24 -4.13
C VAL A 77 13.04 -1.22 -2.95
N ILE A 78 14.10 -1.99 -2.63
CA ILE A 78 14.13 -2.87 -1.45
C ILE A 78 14.00 -2.04 -0.18
N ASP A 79 14.78 -0.97 -0.07
CA ASP A 79 14.73 -0.03 1.06
C ASP A 79 13.35 0.63 1.18
N GLU A 80 12.77 1.03 0.05
CA GLU A 80 11.42 1.59 0.01
C GLU A 80 10.36 0.63 0.53
N LEU A 81 10.37 -0.60 0.02
CA LEU A 81 9.43 -1.62 0.45
C LEU A 81 9.63 -1.94 1.94
N ALA A 82 10.88 -2.07 2.40
CA ALA A 82 11.19 -2.38 3.79
C ALA A 82 10.68 -1.32 4.76
N ARG A 83 10.85 -0.03 4.43
CA ARG A 83 10.33 1.08 5.25
C ARG A 83 8.82 1.04 5.35
N CYS A 84 8.14 0.83 4.23
CA CYS A 84 6.69 0.78 4.19
C CYS A 84 6.10 -0.45 4.87
N ILE A 85 6.82 -1.57 4.92
CA ILE A 85 6.38 -2.75 5.69
C ILE A 85 6.68 -2.57 7.18
N GLY A 86 7.83 -1.98 7.51
CA GLY A 86 8.37 -1.94 8.86
C GLY A 86 7.65 -1.02 9.84
N SER A 87 8.38 -0.62 10.87
CA SER A 87 7.88 0.15 12.02
C SER A 87 7.43 1.57 11.72
N GLU A 88 7.57 2.04 10.48
CA GLU A 88 7.12 3.35 10.03
C GLU A 88 5.88 3.27 9.11
N GLY A 89 5.45 2.06 8.75
CA GLY A 89 4.34 1.84 7.82
C GLY A 89 3.35 0.78 8.30
N LEU A 90 3.26 -0.34 7.57
CA LEU A 90 2.26 -1.38 7.75
C LEU A 90 2.21 -1.94 9.17
N VAL A 91 3.35 -2.35 9.73
CA VAL A 91 3.40 -2.91 11.10
C VAL A 91 2.99 -1.87 12.13
N ALA A 92 3.39 -0.60 11.95
CA ALA A 92 2.97 0.50 12.83
C ALA A 92 1.45 0.73 12.79
N GLY A 93 0.88 0.67 11.58
CA GLY A 93 -0.56 0.74 11.33
C GLY A 93 -1.33 -0.40 12.00
N GLN A 94 -0.82 -1.63 11.88
CA GLN A 94 -1.41 -2.82 12.52
C GLN A 94 -1.38 -2.71 14.05
N VAL A 95 -0.26 -2.30 14.63
CA VAL A 95 -0.13 -2.12 16.09
C VAL A 95 -1.07 -1.02 16.60
N SER A 96 -1.20 0.08 15.86
CA SER A 96 -2.09 1.20 16.21
C SER A 96 -3.57 0.94 15.85
N ARG A 97 -3.89 -0.18 15.19
CA ARG A 97 -5.23 -0.53 14.66
C ARG A 97 -5.85 0.53 13.74
N LEU A 98 -5.02 1.37 13.13
CA LEU A 98 -5.45 2.28 12.07
C LEU A 98 -5.54 1.47 10.77
N ILE A 99 -6.58 1.69 9.95
CA ILE A 99 -6.77 1.00 8.67
C ILE A 99 -5.65 1.46 7.70
N TYR A 100 -4.51 0.77 7.73
CA TYR A 100 -3.28 1.16 7.04
C TYR A 100 -2.91 0.21 5.87
N SER A 101 -3.48 -1.00 5.82
CA SER A 101 -3.03 -2.07 4.90
C SER A 101 -3.17 -1.73 3.41
N ASP A 102 -4.34 -1.23 3.01
CA ASP A 102 -4.70 -1.18 1.58
C ASP A 102 -4.13 0.06 0.87
N PHE A 103 -3.88 1.13 1.62
CA PHE A 103 -3.30 2.36 1.08
C PHE A 103 -1.77 2.29 1.00
N VAL A 104 -1.11 1.72 2.03
CA VAL A 104 0.36 1.56 2.06
C VAL A 104 0.86 0.73 0.87
N THR A 105 0.12 -0.29 0.47
CA THR A 105 0.50 -1.15 -0.66
C THR A 105 0.39 -0.42 -2.01
N GLN A 106 -0.63 0.41 -2.21
CA GLN A 106 -0.78 1.22 -3.43
C GLN A 106 0.27 2.32 -3.55
N ILE A 107 0.58 2.99 -2.43
CA ILE A 107 1.66 3.99 -2.29
C ILE A 107 2.98 3.41 -2.77
N VAL A 108 3.32 2.26 -2.20
CA VAL A 108 4.58 1.55 -2.45
C VAL A 108 4.70 1.14 -3.91
N GLN A 109 3.62 0.64 -4.52
CA GLN A 109 3.65 0.19 -5.91
C GLN A 109 4.01 1.31 -6.89
N LEU A 110 3.47 2.52 -6.66
CA LEU A 110 3.69 3.66 -7.54
C LEU A 110 5.14 4.19 -7.44
N VAL A 111 5.61 4.36 -6.20
CA VAL A 111 6.96 4.85 -5.91
C VAL A 111 8.02 3.86 -6.40
N MET A 112 7.85 2.56 -6.13
CA MET A 112 8.73 1.51 -6.62
C MET A 112 8.78 1.48 -8.16
N GLY A 113 7.62 1.63 -8.81
CA GLY A 113 7.53 1.69 -10.27
C GLY A 113 8.31 2.86 -10.86
N ALA A 114 8.23 4.04 -10.24
CA ALA A 114 8.97 5.23 -10.65
C ALA A 114 10.49 5.05 -10.48
N ILE A 115 10.94 4.49 -9.36
CA ILE A 115 12.36 4.23 -9.11
C ILE A 115 12.92 3.25 -10.15
N ILE A 116 12.27 2.11 -10.39
CA ILE A 116 12.70 1.13 -11.39
C ILE A 116 12.69 1.74 -12.79
N GLY A 117 11.65 2.51 -13.12
CA GLY A 117 11.50 3.22 -14.38
C GLY A 117 12.52 4.35 -14.60
N GLY A 118 13.25 4.75 -13.56
CA GLY A 118 14.25 5.81 -13.63
C GLY A 118 13.65 7.22 -13.65
N GLY A 119 12.53 7.41 -12.96
CA GLY A 119 11.99 8.73 -12.68
C GLY A 119 12.98 9.61 -11.90
N SER A 120 12.85 10.92 -12.03
CA SER A 120 13.65 11.86 -11.24
C SER A 120 13.20 11.88 -9.77
N ASP A 121 14.06 12.36 -8.88
CA ASP A 121 13.74 12.51 -7.45
C ASP A 121 12.48 13.35 -7.23
N ASP A 122 12.30 14.43 -8.00
CA ASP A 122 11.08 15.25 -7.96
C ASP A 122 9.82 14.48 -8.35
N GLN A 123 9.91 13.59 -9.34
CA GLN A 123 8.79 12.75 -9.75
C GLN A 123 8.46 11.72 -8.68
N ILE A 124 9.49 11.08 -8.11
CA ILE A 124 9.35 10.11 -7.03
C ILE A 124 8.68 10.77 -5.81
N GLU A 125 9.12 11.97 -5.43
CA GLU A 125 8.58 12.71 -4.29
C GLU A 125 7.12 13.13 -4.49
N ARG A 126 6.75 13.55 -5.71
CA ARG A 126 5.34 13.85 -6.03
C ARG A 126 4.45 12.61 -5.96
N LEU A 127 4.95 11.48 -6.45
CA LEU A 127 4.23 10.21 -6.35
C LEU A 127 4.10 9.73 -4.90
N ARG A 128 5.11 9.99 -4.04
CA ARG A 128 4.98 9.78 -2.59
C ARG A 128 3.87 10.66 -2.02
N LYS A 129 3.86 11.96 -2.30
CA LYS A 129 2.86 12.91 -1.77
C LYS A 129 1.45 12.59 -2.20
N TYR A 130 1.25 12.34 -3.51
CA TYR A 130 0.02 11.84 -4.10
C TYR A 130 -0.58 10.69 -3.29
N SER A 131 0.30 9.86 -2.75
CA SER A 131 -0.06 8.62 -2.11
C SER A 131 -0.12 8.75 -0.57
N SER A 132 0.66 9.64 0.06
CA SER A 132 0.72 9.83 1.51
C SER A 132 -0.37 10.73 2.08
N GLU A 133 -0.94 11.64 1.28
CA GLU A 133 -1.98 12.57 1.75
C GLU A 133 -3.28 11.86 2.14
N GLU A 134 -3.51 10.65 1.61
CA GLU A 134 -4.56 9.71 2.04
C GLU A 134 -4.38 9.21 3.49
N LEU A 135 -3.15 9.21 4.04
CA LEU A 135 -2.82 8.67 5.37
C LEU A 135 -2.70 9.75 6.47
N GLY A 136 -2.69 11.03 6.11
CA GLY A 136 -1.97 12.05 6.88
C GLY A 136 -2.73 12.90 7.91
N LYS A 137 -4.04 12.81 8.12
CA LYS A 137 -4.77 13.80 8.98
C LYS A 137 -5.46 13.27 10.23
N THR A 138 -5.11 12.10 10.77
CA THR A 138 -5.63 11.71 12.10
C THR A 138 -4.68 10.85 12.94
N ALA A 139 -3.37 11.08 12.85
CA ALA A 139 -2.43 10.67 13.88
C ALA A 139 -2.52 11.65 15.07
N GLY A 140 -3.59 11.54 15.86
CA GLY A 140 -3.74 12.35 17.06
C GLY A 140 -5.18 12.67 17.44
N LYS A 141 -5.91 11.66 17.93
CA LYS A 141 -6.86 11.82 19.03
C LYS A 141 -7.30 10.45 19.55
N ASP A 142 -7.21 10.34 20.87
CA ASP A 142 -7.27 9.14 21.71
C ASP A 142 -8.41 8.13 21.47
N SER A 143 -8.00 6.86 21.57
CA SER A 143 -8.51 5.81 22.47
C SER A 143 -10.02 5.56 22.57
N ALA A 144 -10.48 4.52 21.87
CA ALA A 144 -11.25 3.38 22.40
C ALA A 144 -11.70 2.53 21.20
N SER A 145 -11.68 1.21 21.34
CA SER A 145 -12.14 0.30 20.28
C SER A 145 -13.63 0.48 19.99
N ASP A 146 -13.93 1.29 18.98
CA ASP A 146 -15.06 1.18 18.07
C ASP A 146 -14.64 1.97 16.83
N LYS A 147 -14.22 1.28 15.75
CA LYS A 147 -13.44 1.84 14.62
C LYS A 147 -13.87 3.29 14.32
N THR A 148 -13.08 4.28 14.73
CA THR A 148 -13.37 5.70 14.49
C THR A 148 -13.26 5.96 13.00
N THR A 149 -14.38 5.85 12.29
CA THR A 149 -14.47 6.15 10.87
C THR A 149 -14.60 7.65 10.66
N TYR A 150 -14.19 8.16 9.49
CA TYR A 150 -14.40 9.57 9.13
C TYR A 150 -15.87 9.99 9.26
N GLN A 151 -16.80 9.09 8.93
CA GLN A 151 -18.23 9.33 9.08
C GLN A 151 -18.65 9.54 10.54
N ASN A 152 -18.11 8.73 11.46
CA ASN A 152 -18.38 8.87 12.89
C ASN A 152 -17.76 10.15 13.49
N LEU A 153 -16.64 10.62 12.93
CA LEU A 153 -15.91 11.78 13.43
C LEU A 153 -16.42 13.12 12.86
N LEU A 154 -16.73 13.16 11.56
CA LEU A 154 -17.02 14.39 10.81
C LEU A 154 -18.47 14.49 10.32
N GLY A 155 -19.20 13.37 10.28
CA GLY A 155 -20.48 13.27 9.59
C GLY A 155 -20.31 12.99 8.10
N LEU A 156 -21.36 12.48 7.46
CA LEU A 156 -21.32 12.00 6.06
C LEU A 156 -20.97 13.12 5.08
N GLU A 157 -21.61 14.28 5.20
CA GLU A 157 -21.40 15.42 4.29
C GLU A 157 -19.95 15.95 4.32
N LYS A 158 -19.39 16.16 5.52
CA LYS A 158 -17.99 16.58 5.66
C LYS A 158 -16.98 15.50 5.28
N SER A 159 -17.36 14.23 5.40
CA SER A 159 -16.50 13.12 4.93
C SER A 159 -16.43 13.11 3.40
N TRP A 160 -17.53 13.43 2.71
CA TRP A 160 -17.55 13.60 1.26
C TRP A 160 -16.73 14.82 0.82
N GLU A 161 -16.91 15.97 1.46
CA GLU A 161 -16.09 17.17 1.18
C GLU A 161 -14.60 16.88 1.39
N PHE A 162 -14.25 16.12 2.42
CA PHE A 162 -12.87 15.71 2.67
C PHE A 162 -12.33 14.80 1.56
N ALA A 163 -13.11 13.82 1.10
CA ALA A 163 -12.75 12.94 -0.01
C ALA A 163 -12.58 13.70 -1.34
N GLU A 164 -13.44 14.69 -1.62
CA GLU A 164 -13.31 15.53 -2.82
C GLU A 164 -12.05 16.40 -2.79
N ASN A 165 -11.70 16.95 -1.61
CA ASN A 165 -10.45 17.70 -1.44
C ASN A 165 -9.22 16.81 -1.67
N LEU A 166 -9.20 15.60 -1.11
CA LEU A 166 -8.13 14.63 -1.35
C LEU A 166 -8.00 14.27 -2.84
N LEU A 167 -9.12 14.09 -3.55
CA LEU A 167 -9.12 13.83 -4.98
C LEU A 167 -8.53 15.00 -5.79
N CYS A 168 -8.85 16.25 -5.42
CA CYS A 168 -8.28 17.44 -6.04
C CYS A 168 -6.76 17.52 -5.81
N ASP A 169 -6.31 17.37 -4.57
CA ASP A 169 -4.89 17.41 -4.20
C ASP A 169 -4.12 16.32 -4.95
N ALA A 170 -4.66 15.10 -5.00
CA ALA A 170 -4.09 13.98 -5.74
C ALA A 170 -3.94 14.29 -7.25
N LYS A 171 -4.94 14.89 -7.89
CA LYS A 171 -4.85 15.29 -9.30
C LYS A 171 -3.83 16.41 -9.52
N GLU A 172 -3.67 17.32 -8.56
CA GLU A 172 -2.68 18.40 -8.62
C GLU A 172 -1.24 17.86 -8.58
N GLN A 173 -0.96 16.83 -7.77
CA GLN A 173 0.38 16.19 -7.75
C GLN A 173 0.77 15.59 -9.11
N LEU A 174 -0.22 15.24 -9.94
CA LEU A 174 -0.03 14.67 -11.28
C LEU A 174 -0.04 15.73 -12.40
N ALA A 175 -0.30 17.00 -12.10
CA ALA A 175 -0.51 18.05 -13.12
C ALA A 175 0.73 18.31 -14.00
N ASP A 176 1.92 18.14 -13.44
CA ASP A 176 3.21 18.36 -14.12
C ASP A 176 3.67 17.15 -14.94
N PHE A 177 2.97 16.02 -14.87
CA PHE A 177 3.24 14.86 -15.69
C PHE A 177 2.59 14.98 -17.06
N ASP A 178 3.14 14.27 -18.05
CA ASP A 178 2.49 14.16 -19.35
C ASP A 178 1.08 13.58 -19.20
N LYS A 179 0.08 14.28 -19.75
CA LYS A 179 -1.34 13.94 -19.57
C LYS A 179 -1.69 12.55 -20.09
N HIS A 180 -1.04 12.09 -21.17
CA HIS A 180 -1.29 10.75 -21.69
C HIS A 180 -0.68 9.68 -20.79
N LYS A 181 0.51 9.93 -20.23
CA LYS A 181 1.15 9.01 -19.27
C LYS A 181 0.48 8.99 -17.91
N ALA A 182 -0.08 10.11 -17.45
CA ALA A 182 -0.76 10.23 -16.16
C ALA A 182 -2.23 9.76 -16.20
N ALA A 183 -2.83 9.64 -17.38
CA ALA A 183 -4.23 9.24 -17.56
C ALA A 183 -4.65 7.98 -16.78
N PRO A 184 -3.85 6.90 -16.69
CA PRO A 184 -4.21 5.73 -15.88
C PRO A 184 -4.31 6.04 -14.39
N LEU A 185 -3.42 6.89 -13.84
CA LEU A 185 -3.41 7.27 -12.43
C LEU A 185 -4.56 8.21 -12.10
N LEU A 186 -4.86 9.17 -13.00
CA LEU A 186 -6.03 10.04 -12.87
C LEU A 186 -7.33 9.22 -12.86
N SER A 187 -7.43 8.22 -13.75
CA SER A 187 -8.58 7.33 -13.82
C SER A 187 -8.69 6.44 -12.58
N LEU A 188 -7.56 6.00 -12.01
CA LEU A 188 -7.52 5.23 -10.76
C LEU A 188 -7.97 6.09 -9.56
N ALA A 189 -7.54 7.35 -9.50
CA ALA A 189 -7.97 8.29 -8.45
C ALA A 189 -9.50 8.47 -8.48
N ASP A 190 -10.07 8.69 -9.67
CA ASP A 190 -11.52 8.77 -9.86
C ASP A 190 -12.22 7.46 -9.47
N TYR A 191 -11.65 6.31 -9.84
CA TYR A 191 -12.20 5.01 -9.45
C TYR A 191 -12.22 4.82 -7.94
N ILE A 192 -11.13 5.14 -7.23
CA ILE A 192 -11.04 4.99 -5.78
C ILE A 192 -12.06 5.91 -5.07
N ALA A 193 -12.20 7.15 -5.54
CA ALA A 193 -13.12 8.12 -4.94
C ALA A 193 -14.60 7.77 -5.15
N TYR A 194 -14.95 7.19 -6.29
CA TYR A 194 -16.35 6.97 -6.69
C TYR A 194 -16.78 5.49 -6.76
N ARG A 195 -15.93 4.53 -6.38
CA ARG A 195 -16.31 3.12 -6.32
C ARG A 195 -17.47 2.89 -5.34
N GLN A 196 -18.38 2.01 -5.71
CA GLN A 196 -19.53 1.65 -4.86
C GLN A 196 -19.40 0.27 -4.18
N ASN A 197 -18.34 -0.49 -4.48
CA ASN A 197 -18.00 -1.76 -3.84
C ASN A 197 -16.48 -1.95 -3.80
#